data_AF-A0A923VKK0-F1
#
_entry.id   AF-A0A923VKK0-F1
#
_cell.length_a   1.000
_cell.length_b   1.000
_cell.length_c   1.000
_cell.angle_alpha   90.00
_cell.angle_beta   90.00
_cell.angle_gamma   90.00
#
_symmetry.space_group_name_H-M   'P 1'
#
loop_
_entity.id
_entity.type
_entity.pdbx_description
1 polymer ?
#
loop_
_entity_poly.entity_id
_entity_poly.type
_entity_poly.pdbx_seq_one_letter_code
_entity_poly.pdbx_strand_id
1 'polypeptide(L)'
;MQHDNNGRDTRPWWRYGYLWLVLSGPAVVVVAALATGYIALRNQDPVVDANYYRHGLDINKTLAGERALLPGVEGRNHAVTPVRPPEVKKTP
;
A
#
# COMPACT_ATOMS: atom_id res chain seq x y z
N MET A 1 73.37 -7.08 -9.98
CA MET A 1 72.24 -7.68 -9.24
C MET A 1 71.05 -6.76 -9.45
N GLN A 2 70.33 -6.91 -10.57
CA GLN A 2 69.11 -6.14 -10.81
C GLN A 2 67.99 -6.72 -9.96
N HIS A 3 67.35 -5.89 -9.14
CA HIS A 3 66.06 -6.20 -8.53
C HIS A 3 64.97 -5.95 -9.56
N ASP A 4 64.40 -7.02 -10.09
CA ASP A 4 63.15 -7.04 -10.84
C ASP A 4 62.00 -6.76 -9.86
N ASN A 5 61.73 -5.47 -9.67
CA ASN A 5 60.50 -5.03 -9.03
C ASN A 5 59.33 -5.40 -9.93
N ASN A 6 58.80 -6.61 -9.73
CA ASN A 6 57.51 -7.07 -10.24
C ASN A 6 56.39 -6.23 -9.59
N GLY A 7 56.32 -4.96 -9.97
CA GLY A 7 55.20 -4.08 -9.72
C GLY A 7 54.00 -4.68 -10.43
N ARG A 8 53.16 -5.38 -9.68
CA ARG A 8 51.87 -5.82 -10.20
C ARG A 8 51.08 -4.55 -10.48
N ASP A 9 51.07 -4.12 -11.74
CA ASP A 9 50.27 -3.02 -12.27
C ASP A 9 48.77 -3.39 -12.19
N THR A 10 48.30 -3.53 -10.96
CA THR A 10 46.93 -3.88 -10.65
C THR A 10 46.20 -2.56 -10.56
N ARG A 11 45.64 -2.12 -11.69
CA ARG A 11 44.78 -0.95 -11.67
C ARG A 11 43.66 -1.18 -10.64
N PRO A 12 43.32 -0.17 -9.84
CA PRO A 12 42.29 -0.36 -8.84
C PRO A 12 40.97 -0.76 -9.48
N TRP A 13 40.27 -1.71 -8.85
CA TRP A 13 39.12 -2.39 -9.44
C TRP A 13 38.01 -1.43 -9.89
N TRP A 14 37.78 -0.33 -9.17
CA TRP A 14 36.75 0.67 -9.51
C TRP A 14 36.96 1.37 -10.86
N ARG A 15 38.15 1.27 -11.47
CA ARG A 15 38.43 1.82 -12.81
C ARG A 15 37.86 0.96 -13.95
N TYR A 16 37.45 -0.28 -13.67
CA TYR A 16 36.89 -1.16 -14.69
C TYR A 16 35.40 -0.85 -14.92
N GLY A 17 35.06 -0.28 -16.08
CA GLY A 17 33.69 0.10 -16.44
C GLY A 17 32.67 -1.05 -16.39
N TYR A 18 33.09 -2.28 -16.69
CA TYR A 18 32.20 -3.44 -16.63
C TYR A 18 31.73 -3.77 -15.20
N LEU A 19 32.50 -3.44 -14.16
CA LEU A 19 32.05 -3.63 -12.77
C LEU A 19 30.87 -2.74 -12.43
N TRP A 20 30.83 -1.53 -13.01
CA TRP A 20 29.68 -0.64 -12.86
C TRP A 20 28.43 -1.17 -13.56
N LEU A 21 28.56 -1.83 -14.71
CA LEU A 21 27.43 -2.50 -15.39
C LEU A 21 26.84 -3.65 -14.55
N VAL A 22 27.70 -4.45 -13.91
CA VAL A 22 27.24 -5.54 -13.04
C VAL A 22 26.61 -4.98 -11.76
N LEU A 23 27.25 -3.97 -11.15
CA LEU A 23 26.78 -3.36 -9.91
C LEU A 23 25.53 -2.52 -10.11
N SER A 24 25.29 -1.97 -11.31
CA SER A 24 24.12 -1.13 -11.58
C SER A 24 22.80 -1.88 -11.46
N GLY A 25 22.75 -3.16 -11.82
CA GLY A 25 21.53 -3.96 -11.72
C GLY A 25 20.98 -3.99 -10.28
N PRO A 26 21.76 -4.51 -9.31
CA PRO A 26 21.37 -4.50 -7.90
C PRO A 26 21.19 -3.08 -7.32
N ALA A 27 22.05 -2.14 -7.68
CA ALA A 27 21.97 -0.77 -7.17
C ALA A 27 20.64 -0.09 -7.51
N VAL A 28 20.14 -0.28 -8.74
CA VAL A 28 18.85 0.29 -9.17
C VAL A 28 17.69 -0.25 -8.33
N VAL A 29 17.67 -1.54 -8.01
CA VAL A 29 16.61 -2.15 -7.19
C VAL A 29 16.62 -1.61 -5.77
N VAL A 30 17.80 -1.43 -5.17
CA VAL A 30 17.94 -0.82 -3.83
C VAL A 30 17.40 0.61 -3.83
N VAL A 31 17.74 1.41 -4.83
CA VAL A 31 17.24 2.79 -4.97
C VAL A 31 15.71 2.80 -5.13
N ALA A 32 15.15 1.89 -5.94
CA ALA A 32 13.71 1.78 -6.13
C ALA A 32 12.97 1.37 -4.85
N ALA A 33 13.55 0.45 -4.07
CA ALA A 33 13.01 0.04 -2.77
C ALA A 33 13.01 1.21 -1.77
N LEU A 34 14.10 1.98 -1.70
CA LEU A 34 14.18 3.17 -0.86
C LEU A 34 13.18 4.25 -1.30
N ALA A 35 13.02 4.49 -2.60
CA ALA A 35 12.06 5.44 -3.14
C ALA A 35 10.61 5.03 -2.77
N THR A 36 10.28 3.75 -2.94
CA THR A 36 8.96 3.21 -2.56
C THR A 36 8.73 3.33 -1.05
N GLY A 37 9.73 2.97 -0.24
CA GLY A 37 9.65 3.10 1.21
C GLY A 37 9.48 4.55 1.65
N TYR A 38 10.16 5.49 1.00
CA TYR A 38 10.02 6.92 1.25
C TYR A 38 8.62 7.44 0.93
N ILE A 39 8.05 7.00 -0.21
CA ILE A 39 6.66 7.32 -0.58
C ILE A 39 5.68 6.78 0.46
N ALA A 40 5.86 5.54 0.90
CA ALA A 40 4.99 4.91 1.90
C ALA A 40 5.04 5.62 3.26
N LEU A 41 6.22 6.09 3.68
CA LEU A 41 6.37 6.82 4.94
C LEU A 41 5.78 8.23 4.88
N ARG A 42 5.83 8.89 3.73
CA ARG A 42 5.30 10.25 3.57
C ARG A 42 3.80 10.29 3.26
N ASN A 43 3.30 9.34 2.49
CA ASN A 43 1.90 9.26 2.09
C ASN A 43 1.15 8.31 3.02
N GLN A 44 1.14 8.62 4.31
CA GLN A 44 0.20 7.98 5.22
C GLN A 44 -1.20 8.50 4.87
N ASP A 45 -1.88 7.78 4.00
CA ASP A 45 -3.30 8.00 3.72
C ASP A 45 -4.05 7.80 5.05
N PRO A 46 -4.64 8.85 5.65
CA PRO A 46 -5.36 8.72 6.91
C PRO A 46 -6.64 7.91 6.68
N VAL A 47 -6.52 6.58 6.68
CA VAL A 47 -7.59 5.66 6.25
C VAL A 47 -8.67 5.37 7.31
N VAL A 48 -8.69 6.08 8.44
CA VAL A 48 -9.77 5.90 9.41
C VAL A 48 -10.16 7.25 9.98
N ASP A 49 -11.12 7.89 9.32
CA ASP A 49 -11.98 8.82 10.04
C ASP A 49 -12.60 8.03 11.19
N ALA A 50 -12.28 8.39 12.44
CA ALA A 50 -12.78 7.68 13.63
C ALA A 50 -14.31 7.57 13.63
N ASN A 51 -14.97 8.44 12.87
CA ASN A 51 -16.42 8.46 12.70
C ASN A 51 -16.94 7.38 11.75
N TYR A 52 -16.14 6.80 10.85
CA TYR A 52 -16.58 5.73 9.93
C TYR A 52 -17.03 4.47 10.70
N TYR A 53 -16.28 4.08 11.74
CA TYR A 53 -16.66 2.98 12.63
C TYR A 53 -17.88 3.31 13.51
N ARG A 54 -18.01 4.57 13.94
CA ARG A 54 -19.18 5.02 14.71
C ARG A 54 -20.45 5.01 13.87
N HIS A 55 -20.35 5.44 12.62
CA HIS A 55 -21.46 5.48 11.69
C HIS A 55 -22.00 4.07 11.39
N GLY A 56 -21.12 3.07 11.25
CA GLY A 56 -21.55 1.67 11.07
C GLY A 56 -22.23 1.06 12.30
N LEU A 57 -21.79 1.43 13.51
CA LEU A 57 -22.39 0.98 14.77
C LEU A 57 -23.79 1.56 15.00
N ASP A 58 -23.98 2.84 14.70
CA ASP A 58 -25.27 3.50 14.89
C ASP A 58 -26.31 3.05 13.85
N ILE A 59 -25.91 2.84 12.60
CA ILE A 59 -26.77 2.22 11.58
C ILE A 59 -27.24 0.83 12.03
N ASN A 60 -26.38 0.02 12.64
CA ASN A 60 -26.79 -1.32 13.09
C ASN A 60 -27.79 -1.26 14.26
N LYS A 61 -27.65 -0.28 15.17
CA LYS A 61 -28.59 -0.08 16.28
C LYS A 61 -29.95 0.40 15.80
N THR A 62 -30.00 1.34 14.86
CA THR A 62 -31.26 1.83 14.30
C THR A 62 -31.97 0.75 13.49
N LEU A 63 -31.24 0.02 12.63
CA LEU A 63 -31.82 -1.10 11.87
C LEU A 63 -32.29 -2.25 12.77
N ALA A 64 -31.59 -2.56 13.86
CA ALA A 64 -32.02 -3.58 14.81
C ALA A 64 -33.28 -3.16 15.58
N GLY A 65 -33.37 -1.88 15.98
CA GLY A 65 -34.56 -1.31 16.59
C GLY A 65 -35.76 -1.31 15.64
N GLU A 66 -35.54 -0.93 14.38
CA GLU A 66 -36.59 -0.89 13.35
C GLU A 66 -37.04 -2.31 12.96
N ARG A 67 -36.13 -3.27 12.83
CA ARG A 67 -36.45 -4.70 12.62
C ARG A 67 -37.20 -5.33 13.80
N ALA A 68 -36.96 -4.88 15.03
CA ALA A 68 -37.71 -5.35 16.20
C ALA A 68 -39.15 -4.83 16.24
N LEU A 69 -39.44 -3.75 15.50
CA LEU A 69 -40.77 -3.13 15.42
C LEU A 69 -41.57 -3.56 14.17
N LEU A 70 -40.91 -4.14 13.19
CA LEU A 70 -41.56 -4.68 11.99
C LEU A 70 -42.17 -6.06 12.30
N PRO A 71 -43.45 -6.32 11.94
CA PRO A 71 -44.08 -7.62 12.17
C PRO A 71 -43.23 -8.73 11.55
N GLY A 72 -42.93 -9.78 12.32
CA GLY A 72 -42.02 -10.89 11.97
C GLY A 72 -42.43 -11.79 10.79
N VAL A 73 -43.21 -11.26 9.84
CA VAL A 73 -43.73 -11.97 8.66
C VAL A 73 -43.00 -11.57 7.37
N GLU A 74 -42.29 -10.43 7.34
CA GLU A 74 -41.51 -9.95 6.17
C GLU A 74 -40.07 -10.52 6.13
N GLY A 75 -39.79 -11.58 6.89
CA GLY A 75 -38.45 -12.16 7.05
C GLY A 75 -38.13 -13.34 6.13
N ARG A 76 -39.00 -13.72 5.19
CA ARG A 76 -38.83 -14.97 4.43
C ARG A 76 -38.27 -14.84 3.02
N ASN A 77 -38.33 -13.66 2.37
CA ASN A 77 -37.88 -13.50 0.97
C ASN A 77 -36.92 -12.32 0.69
N HIS A 78 -36.48 -11.55 1.71
CA HIS A 78 -35.75 -10.30 1.50
C HIS A 78 -34.21 -10.44 1.38
N ALA A 79 -33.68 -11.67 1.32
CA ALA A 79 -32.25 -11.94 1.14
C ALA A 79 -31.73 -11.74 -0.30
N VAL A 80 -32.61 -11.38 -1.26
CA VAL A 80 -32.30 -11.32 -2.70
C VAL A 80 -32.16 -9.88 -3.24
N THR A 81 -32.34 -8.85 -2.41
CA THR A 81 -32.14 -7.46 -2.85
C THR A 81 -30.74 -6.97 -2.42
N PRO A 82 -29.81 -6.67 -3.34
CA PRO A 82 -28.53 -6.10 -2.96
C PRO A 82 -28.77 -4.71 -2.36
N VAL A 83 -28.26 -4.49 -1.14
CA VAL A 83 -28.23 -3.18 -0.50
C VAL A 83 -27.39 -2.26 -1.39
N ARG A 84 -28.04 -1.32 -2.09
CA ARG A 84 -27.36 -0.35 -2.93
C ARG A 84 -26.65 0.64 -2.00
N PRO A 85 -25.32 0.85 -2.12
CA PRO A 85 -24.62 1.88 -1.36
C PRO A 85 -25.23 3.25 -1.65
N PRO A 86 -25.26 4.18 -0.68
CA PRO A 86 -25.80 5.51 -0.89
C PRO A 86 -25.04 6.22 -2.02
N GLU A 87 -25.80 6.73 -2.98
CA GLU A 87 -25.30 7.48 -4.12
C GLU A 87 -24.60 8.77 -3.61
N VAL A 88 -23.28 8.84 -3.78
CA VAL A 88 -22.50 10.04 -3.47
C VAL A 88 -22.91 11.12 -4.47
N LYS A 89 -23.74 12.05 -4.00
CA LYS A 89 -24.18 13.22 -4.77
C LYS A 89 -22.98 14.13 -5.03
N LYS A 90 -22.38 14.05 -6.23
CA LYS A 90 -21.50 15.10 -6.73
C LYS A 90 -22.36 16.30 -7.07
N THR A 91 -22.17 17.39 -6.33
CA THR A 91 -22.83 18.68 -6.58
C THR A 91 -21.93 19.43 -7.59
N PRO A 92 -22.50 20.22 -8.53
CA PRO A 92 -21.82 20.67 -9.75
C PRO A 92 -20.64 21.62 -9.51
#